data_AF-A0A1G6WH12-F1
#
_entry.id   AF-A0A1G6WH12-F1
#
_cell.length_a   1.000
_cell.length_b   1.000
_cell.length_c   1.000
_cell.angle_alpha   90.00
_cell.angle_beta   90.00
_cell.angle_gamma   90.00
#
_symmetry.space_group_name_H-M   'P 1'
#
loop_
_entity.id
_entity.type
_entity.pdbx_description
1 polymer ?
#
loop_
_entity_poly.entity_id
_entity_poly.type
_entity_poly.pdbx_seq_one_letter_code
_entity_poly.pdbx_strand_id
1 'polypeptide(L)'
;MNIIHRLRLSILLVFFATSLFAQAGQDPRIAKFLSVKAGMKTSAAHNYLQTLFPEWDLKKMQHICLMVGDWTPPEEYGTRFKYMYQQRFYLAARVDTLHDNEQAIANKISAMWKIYQQTGYTACNASTFDIRDGNLLKYAVADKFDQFLEDAIKWKLDLNKIDFYDQMTLLDYIDFHLARNKGSALESKYQKYHDMFRKAGAKYKKEL
;
A
#
# COMPACT_ATOMS: atom_id res chain seq x y z
N MET A 1 51.60 -0.63 -1.17
CA MET A 1 50.41 -1.50 -1.06
C MET A 1 49.74 -1.28 0.29
N ASN A 2 48.41 -1.28 0.38
CA ASN A 2 47.56 -1.16 1.60
C ASN A 2 46.82 0.16 1.91
N ILE A 3 46.16 0.78 0.92
CA ILE A 3 45.11 1.79 1.21
C ILE A 3 43.73 1.37 0.67
N ILE A 4 43.69 0.51 -0.35
CA ILE A 4 42.44 0.12 -1.04
C ILE A 4 41.58 -0.89 -0.23
N HIS A 5 42.15 -1.62 0.75
CA HIS A 5 41.40 -2.60 1.53
C HIS A 5 40.58 -2.02 2.70
N ARG A 6 40.85 -0.79 3.16
CA ARG A 6 40.10 -0.19 4.27
C ARG A 6 38.78 0.47 3.84
N LEU A 7 38.64 0.85 2.56
CA LEU A 7 37.41 1.48 2.07
C LEU A 7 36.23 0.51 1.85
N ARG A 8 36.50 -0.78 1.62
CA ARG A 8 35.43 -1.77 1.38
C ARG A 8 34.71 -2.22 2.66
N LEU A 9 35.34 -2.10 3.82
CA LEU A 9 34.74 -2.53 5.10
C LEU A 9 33.76 -1.48 5.65
N SER A 10 34.00 -0.19 5.41
CA SER A 10 33.12 0.89 5.87
C SER A 10 31.81 0.97 5.11
N ILE A 11 31.78 0.57 3.82
CA ILE A 11 30.55 0.59 3.02
C ILE A 11 29.60 -0.55 3.43
N LEU A 12 30.11 -1.72 3.84
CA LEU A 12 29.26 -2.81 4.34
C LEU A 12 28.64 -2.52 5.73
N LEU A 13 29.30 -1.73 6.57
CA LEU A 13 28.78 -1.36 7.89
C LEU A 13 27.66 -0.30 7.82
N VAL A 14 27.67 0.58 6.82
CA VAL A 14 26.61 1.57 6.63
C VAL A 14 25.30 0.94 6.11
N PHE A 15 25.39 -0.15 5.32
CA PHE A 15 24.20 -0.88 4.87
C PHE A 15 23.50 -1.68 5.99
N PHE A 16 24.19 -2.05 7.07
CA PHE A 16 23.58 -2.75 8.21
C PHE A 16 23.03 -1.81 9.28
N ALA A 17 23.54 -0.57 9.37
CA ALA A 17 23.10 0.39 10.39
C ALA A 17 21.75 1.05 10.05
N THR A 18 21.40 1.19 8.76
CA THR A 18 20.11 1.79 8.35
C THR A 18 18.93 0.82 8.44
N SER A 19 19.16 -0.49 8.61
CA SER A 19 18.09 -1.47 8.82
C SER A 19 17.61 -1.57 10.27
N LEU A 20 18.37 -1.07 11.25
CA LEU A 20 18.06 -1.23 12.68
C LEU A 20 17.06 -0.20 13.21
N PHE A 21 16.95 0.98 12.59
CA PHE A 21 16.06 2.05 13.08
C PHE A 21 14.63 1.99 12.54
N ALA A 22 14.33 1.12 11.56
CA ALA A 22 12.97 0.90 11.05
C ALA A 22 12.17 -0.16 11.84
N GLN A 23 12.76 -0.79 12.85
CA GLN A 23 12.18 -1.97 13.54
C GLN A 23 11.31 -1.64 14.76
N ALA A 24 11.24 -0.38 15.20
CA ALA A 24 10.35 0.01 16.28
C ALA A 24 8.89 0.01 15.80
N GLY A 25 8.18 -1.10 16.00
CA GLY A 25 6.74 -1.21 15.73
C GLY A 25 6.32 -2.14 14.58
N GLN A 26 7.24 -2.96 14.08
CA GLN A 26 6.92 -4.04 13.15
C GLN A 26 6.51 -5.30 13.93
N ASP A 27 5.34 -5.87 13.61
CA ASP A 27 4.87 -7.12 14.22
C ASP A 27 5.91 -8.24 13.94
N PRO A 28 6.40 -8.97 14.95
CA PRO A 28 7.44 -9.99 14.78
C PRO A 28 7.03 -11.10 13.79
N ARG A 29 5.73 -11.34 13.62
CA ARG A 29 5.19 -12.27 12.62
C ARG A 29 5.54 -11.83 11.20
N ILE A 30 5.64 -10.51 10.94
CA ILE A 30 6.02 -9.97 9.63
C ILE A 30 7.50 -10.24 9.37
N ALA A 31 8.38 -10.04 10.36
CA ALA A 31 9.80 -10.38 10.22
C ALA A 31 9.98 -11.88 9.92
N LYS A 32 9.23 -12.74 10.62
CA LYS A 32 9.19 -14.19 10.37
C LYS A 32 8.69 -14.52 8.95
N PHE A 33 7.69 -13.81 8.46
CA PHE A 33 7.23 -13.97 7.08
C PHE A 33 8.30 -13.59 6.06
N LEU A 34 8.90 -12.40 6.22
CA LEU A 34 9.88 -11.85 5.27
C LEU A 34 11.16 -12.70 5.18
N SER A 35 11.59 -13.34 6.28
CA SER A 35 12.79 -14.18 6.29
C SER A 35 12.67 -15.45 5.43
N VAL A 36 11.45 -15.91 5.16
CA VAL A 36 11.20 -17.13 4.36
C VAL A 36 10.53 -16.84 3.01
N LYS A 37 9.97 -15.65 2.81
CA LYS A 37 9.20 -15.27 1.61
C LYS A 37 9.97 -15.51 0.31
N ALA A 38 11.26 -15.19 0.28
CA ALA A 38 12.10 -15.27 -0.93
C ALA A 38 12.19 -16.69 -1.51
N GLY A 39 12.03 -17.72 -0.68
CA GLY A 39 12.05 -19.12 -1.10
C GLY A 39 10.68 -19.70 -1.49
N MET A 40 9.61 -18.90 -1.44
CA MET A 40 8.24 -19.38 -1.61
C MET A 40 7.62 -18.92 -2.95
N LYS A 41 6.85 -19.80 -3.58
CA LYS A 41 5.91 -19.40 -4.65
C LYS A 41 4.85 -18.45 -4.07
N THR A 42 4.31 -17.53 -4.88
CA THR A 42 3.35 -16.50 -4.46
C THR A 42 2.13 -17.06 -3.69
N SER A 43 1.58 -18.19 -4.13
CA SER A 43 0.44 -18.84 -3.45
C SER A 43 0.83 -19.45 -2.11
N ALA A 44 1.99 -20.11 -2.03
CA ALA A 44 2.54 -20.66 -0.79
C ALA A 44 2.87 -19.54 0.22
N ALA A 45 3.44 -18.43 -0.24
CA ALA A 45 3.72 -17.26 0.58
C ALA A 45 2.42 -16.67 1.16
N HIS A 46 1.36 -16.51 0.35
CA HIS A 46 0.06 -16.05 0.88
C HIS A 46 -0.54 -17.03 1.89
N ASN A 47 -0.48 -18.34 1.62
CA ASN A 47 -0.94 -19.36 2.58
C ASN A 47 -0.18 -19.24 3.89
N TYR A 48 1.14 -19.07 3.85
CA TYR A 48 1.95 -18.91 5.04
C TYR A 48 1.62 -17.62 5.79
N LEU A 49 1.48 -16.50 5.08
CA LEU A 49 1.05 -15.23 5.69
C LEU A 49 -0.31 -15.38 6.38
N GLN A 50 -1.26 -16.10 5.76
CA GLN A 50 -2.56 -16.39 6.36
C GLN A 50 -2.45 -17.20 7.67
N THR A 51 -1.49 -18.13 7.79
CA THR A 51 -1.27 -18.87 9.05
C THR A 51 -0.71 -17.99 10.16
N LEU A 52 0.02 -16.93 9.81
CA LEU A 52 0.58 -16.00 10.78
C LEU A 52 -0.46 -14.99 11.27
N PHE A 53 -1.44 -14.65 10.44
CA PHE A 53 -2.49 -13.68 10.74
C PHE A 53 -3.90 -14.29 10.57
N PRO A 54 -4.27 -15.30 11.39
CA PRO A 54 -5.56 -15.99 11.27
C PRO A 54 -6.78 -15.12 11.59
N GLU A 55 -6.56 -13.95 12.22
CA GLU A 55 -7.60 -12.95 12.50
C GLU A 55 -8.15 -12.28 11.22
N TRP A 56 -7.42 -12.35 10.11
CA TRP A 56 -7.81 -11.80 8.80
C TRP A 56 -8.10 -12.91 7.79
N ASP A 57 -8.70 -12.58 6.65
CA ASP A 57 -8.78 -13.45 5.46
C ASP A 57 -7.96 -12.84 4.32
N LEU A 58 -6.64 -12.83 4.50
CA LEU A 58 -5.70 -12.16 3.60
C LEU A 58 -5.80 -12.68 2.17
N LYS A 59 -6.22 -13.93 1.93
CA LYS A 59 -6.38 -14.46 0.57
C LYS A 59 -7.36 -13.66 -0.27
N LYS A 60 -8.33 -12.98 0.34
CA LYS A 60 -9.32 -12.16 -0.37
C LYS A 60 -8.70 -10.95 -1.07
N MET A 61 -7.52 -10.52 -0.64
CA MET A 61 -6.76 -9.41 -1.22
C MET A 61 -5.79 -9.83 -2.33
N GLN A 62 -5.74 -11.13 -2.68
CA GLN A 62 -4.96 -11.57 -3.83
C GLN A 62 -5.43 -10.87 -5.10
N HIS A 63 -4.47 -10.45 -5.93
CA HIS A 63 -4.73 -9.77 -7.20
C HIS A 63 -5.47 -8.43 -7.07
N ILE A 64 -5.43 -7.78 -5.90
CA ILE A 64 -6.15 -6.52 -5.67
C ILE A 64 -5.86 -5.44 -6.73
N CYS A 65 -4.61 -5.34 -7.21
CA CYS A 65 -4.24 -4.39 -8.26
C CYS A 65 -5.07 -4.54 -9.55
N LEU A 66 -5.50 -5.77 -9.89
CA LEU A 66 -6.30 -6.01 -11.09
C LEU A 66 -7.78 -5.61 -10.93
N MET A 67 -8.25 -5.42 -9.69
CA MET A 67 -9.68 -5.27 -9.37
C MET A 67 -10.03 -3.92 -8.75
N VAL A 68 -9.07 -3.01 -8.57
CA VAL A 68 -9.33 -1.71 -7.92
C VAL A 68 -10.24 -0.82 -8.76
N GLY A 69 -10.17 -0.92 -10.08
CA GLY A 69 -11.09 -0.23 -10.99
C GLY A 69 -12.39 -0.99 -11.29
N ASP A 70 -12.48 -2.26 -10.90
CA ASP A 70 -13.56 -3.14 -11.34
C ASP A 70 -14.86 -2.86 -10.58
N TRP A 71 -15.90 -2.55 -11.35
CA TRP A 71 -17.25 -2.40 -10.84
C TRP A 71 -17.83 -3.75 -10.45
N THR A 72 -18.57 -3.77 -9.35
CA THR A 72 -19.39 -4.93 -9.00
C THR A 72 -20.65 -4.88 -9.86
N PRO A 73 -20.96 -5.93 -10.66
CA PRO A 73 -22.24 -6.00 -11.34
C PRO A 73 -23.36 -5.90 -10.32
N PRO A 74 -24.47 -5.20 -10.61
CA PRO A 74 -25.63 -5.22 -9.74
C PRO A 74 -26.13 -6.68 -9.66
N GLU A 75 -25.86 -7.38 -8.56
CA GLU A 75 -26.49 -8.68 -8.31
C GLU A 75 -27.96 -8.48 -8.00
N GLU A 76 -28.76 -9.50 -8.33
CA GLU A 76 -30.20 -9.64 -8.06
C GLU A 76 -30.55 -9.50 -6.56
N TYR A 77 -29.55 -9.46 -5.67
CA TYR A 77 -29.68 -9.36 -4.22
C TYR A 77 -29.04 -8.12 -3.57
N GLY A 78 -28.77 -7.06 -4.34
CA GLY A 78 -28.49 -5.74 -3.77
C GLY A 78 -27.16 -5.63 -3.01
N THR A 79 -26.05 -5.96 -3.69
CA THR A 79 -24.71 -5.79 -3.10
C THR A 79 -24.51 -4.35 -2.62
N ARG A 80 -24.20 -4.18 -1.33
CA ARG A 80 -23.90 -2.87 -0.69
C ARG A 80 -22.61 -2.20 -1.22
N PHE A 81 -21.86 -2.90 -2.08
CA PHE A 81 -20.57 -2.44 -2.61
C PHE A 81 -20.70 -2.06 -4.07
N LYS A 82 -20.17 -0.89 -4.40
CA LYS A 82 -20.13 -0.35 -5.77
C LYS A 82 -18.98 -0.96 -6.57
N TYR A 83 -17.87 -1.28 -5.90
CA TYR A 83 -16.64 -1.81 -6.52
C TYR A 83 -16.20 -3.12 -5.88
N MET A 84 -15.56 -3.98 -6.67
CA MET A 84 -15.13 -5.31 -6.21
C MET A 84 -14.09 -5.20 -5.09
N TYR A 85 -13.19 -4.22 -5.16
CA TYR A 85 -12.18 -4.02 -4.11
C TYR A 85 -12.83 -3.78 -2.74
N GLN A 86 -13.97 -3.08 -2.66
CA GLN A 86 -14.61 -2.77 -1.38
C GLN A 86 -15.01 -4.06 -0.66
N GLN A 87 -15.64 -4.98 -1.39
CA GLN A 87 -15.97 -6.31 -0.88
C GLN A 87 -14.71 -7.08 -0.46
N ARG A 88 -13.63 -7.04 -1.27
CA ARG A 88 -12.36 -7.73 -0.93
C ARG A 88 -11.75 -7.21 0.37
N PHE A 89 -11.67 -5.89 0.54
CA PHE A 89 -11.16 -5.28 1.76
C PHE A 89 -12.01 -5.65 2.98
N TYR A 90 -13.34 -5.60 2.85
CA TYR A 90 -14.25 -5.95 3.94
C TYR A 90 -14.15 -7.42 4.34
N LEU A 91 -14.16 -8.33 3.37
CA LEU A 91 -13.98 -9.76 3.63
C LEU A 91 -12.62 -10.06 4.25
N ALA A 92 -11.56 -9.47 3.70
CA ALA A 92 -10.20 -9.69 4.17
C ALA A 92 -9.98 -9.17 5.59
N ALA A 93 -10.53 -8.01 5.92
CA ALA A 93 -10.47 -7.41 7.24
C ALA A 93 -11.51 -8.00 8.22
N ARG A 94 -12.31 -8.99 7.79
CA ARG A 94 -13.42 -9.57 8.55
C ARG A 94 -14.33 -8.51 9.18
N VAL A 95 -14.73 -7.56 8.33
CA VAL A 95 -15.71 -6.54 8.68
C VAL A 95 -17.08 -7.21 8.83
N ASP A 96 -17.72 -6.97 9.97
CA ASP A 96 -19.09 -7.33 10.22
C ASP A 96 -19.98 -6.14 9.83
N THR A 97 -20.57 -6.20 8.63
CA THR A 97 -21.38 -5.10 8.10
C THR A 97 -22.70 -4.86 8.83
N LEU A 98 -23.07 -5.71 9.79
CA LEU A 98 -24.26 -5.54 10.62
C LEU A 98 -23.93 -4.86 11.95
N HIS A 99 -22.72 -5.05 12.47
CA HIS A 99 -22.35 -4.62 13.82
C HIS A 99 -21.19 -3.61 13.87
N ASP A 100 -20.29 -3.61 12.89
CA ASP A 100 -19.17 -2.67 12.87
C ASP A 100 -19.64 -1.28 12.43
N ASN A 101 -19.38 -0.28 13.28
CA ASN A 101 -19.50 1.13 12.87
C ASN A 101 -18.29 1.57 12.02
N GLU A 102 -18.37 2.77 11.43
CA GLU A 102 -17.33 3.26 10.51
C GLU A 102 -15.92 3.27 11.12
N GLN A 103 -15.80 3.60 12.41
CA GLN A 103 -14.51 3.62 13.09
C GLN A 103 -13.95 2.22 13.30
N ALA A 104 -14.79 1.23 13.63
CA ALA A 104 -14.41 -0.17 13.73
C ALA A 104 -13.97 -0.73 12.36
N ILE A 105 -14.71 -0.40 11.29
CA ILE A 105 -14.36 -0.75 9.91
C ILE A 105 -12.98 -0.20 9.55
N ALA A 106 -12.77 1.11 9.75
CA ALA A 106 -11.50 1.76 9.45
C ALA A 106 -10.34 1.12 10.24
N ASN A 107 -10.53 0.81 11.53
CA ASN A 107 -9.51 0.16 12.36
C ASN A 107 -9.15 -1.24 11.85
N LYS A 108 -10.15 -2.07 11.51
CA LYS A 108 -9.91 -3.41 10.97
C LYS A 108 -9.16 -3.35 9.63
N ILE A 109 -9.64 -2.51 8.73
CA ILE A 109 -9.04 -2.38 7.39
C ILE A 109 -7.62 -1.82 7.46
N SER A 110 -7.37 -0.74 8.22
CA SER A 110 -6.02 -0.17 8.38
C SER A 110 -5.05 -1.15 9.06
N ALA A 111 -5.50 -1.91 10.06
CA ALA A 111 -4.68 -2.94 10.71
C ALA A 111 -4.27 -4.04 9.73
N MET A 112 -5.21 -4.55 8.94
CA MET A 112 -4.93 -5.52 7.88
C MET A 112 -4.01 -4.93 6.79
N TRP A 113 -4.27 -3.70 6.38
CA TRP A 113 -3.47 -3.00 5.37
C TRP A 113 -2.01 -2.86 5.76
N LYS A 114 -1.72 -2.54 7.03
CA LYS A 114 -0.34 -2.44 7.54
C LYS A 114 0.46 -3.71 7.28
N ILE A 115 -0.17 -4.89 7.45
CA ILE A 115 0.46 -6.18 7.13
C ILE A 115 0.79 -6.25 5.64
N TYR A 116 -0.18 -5.94 4.78
CA TYR A 116 -0.02 -5.94 3.32
C TYR A 116 1.09 -5.00 2.85
N GLN A 117 1.14 -3.80 3.42
CA GLN A 117 2.10 -2.77 3.04
C GLN A 117 3.53 -3.11 3.47
N GLN A 118 3.70 -3.73 4.65
CA GLN A 118 4.99 -4.16 5.17
C GLN A 118 5.50 -5.46 4.54
N THR A 119 4.59 -6.31 4.05
CA THR A 119 4.93 -7.56 3.36
C THR A 119 5.15 -7.39 1.86
N GLY A 120 4.86 -6.19 1.32
CA GLY A 120 5.01 -5.86 -0.10
C GLY A 120 3.89 -6.38 -0.99
N TYR A 121 2.75 -6.80 -0.42
CA TYR A 121 1.61 -7.29 -1.19
C TYR A 121 0.69 -6.18 -1.73
N THR A 122 0.95 -4.92 -1.36
CA THR A 122 0.34 -3.75 -2.02
C THR A 122 1.09 -3.34 -3.29
N ALA A 123 2.15 -4.05 -3.69
CA ALA A 123 2.92 -3.72 -4.89
C ALA A 123 2.13 -4.07 -6.15
N CYS A 124 2.01 -3.10 -7.06
CA CYS A 124 1.32 -3.24 -8.33
C CYS A 124 2.30 -3.04 -9.49
N ASN A 125 2.08 -3.79 -10.56
CA ASN A 125 2.75 -3.62 -11.84
C ASN A 125 1.69 -3.58 -12.93
N ALA A 126 1.63 -2.48 -13.68
CA ALA A 126 0.71 -2.31 -14.80
C ALA A 126 1.40 -1.50 -15.89
N SER A 127 1.02 -1.69 -17.16
CA SER A 127 1.59 -0.94 -18.28
C SER A 127 1.28 0.56 -18.22
N THR A 128 0.20 0.94 -17.53
CA THR A 128 -0.21 2.33 -17.31
C THR A 128 0.48 2.98 -16.12
N PHE A 129 1.31 2.23 -15.39
CA PHE A 129 1.94 2.66 -14.16
C PHE A 129 3.47 2.64 -14.29
N ASP A 130 4.08 3.79 -14.11
CA ASP A 130 5.50 4.03 -14.38
C ASP A 130 6.45 3.59 -13.25
N ILE A 131 5.90 3.12 -12.12
CA ILE A 131 6.68 2.63 -10.99
C ILE A 131 6.62 1.10 -10.96
N ARG A 132 7.78 0.47 -11.15
CA ARG A 132 7.94 -0.97 -10.90
C ARG A 132 7.62 -1.28 -9.43
N ASP A 133 6.77 -2.26 -9.20
CA ASP A 133 6.29 -2.71 -7.89
C ASP A 133 5.81 -1.54 -7.00
N GLY A 134 5.28 -0.47 -7.60
CA GLY A 134 4.83 0.70 -6.86
C GLY A 134 3.61 0.38 -5.99
N ASN A 135 3.44 1.10 -4.89
CA ASN A 135 2.33 0.82 -3.98
C ASN A 135 0.97 1.11 -4.63
N LEU A 136 -0.04 0.36 -4.18
CA LEU A 136 -1.40 0.42 -4.71
C LEU A 136 -2.05 1.82 -4.64
N LEU A 137 -1.69 2.68 -3.66
CA LEU A 137 -2.25 4.05 -3.62
C LEU A 137 -1.70 4.90 -4.77
N LYS A 138 -0.39 4.80 -5.08
CA LYS A 138 0.18 5.48 -6.25
C LYS A 138 -0.37 4.93 -7.55
N TYR A 139 -0.54 3.60 -7.64
CA TYR A 139 -1.19 2.98 -8.78
C TYR A 139 -2.60 3.55 -8.99
N ALA A 140 -3.38 3.66 -7.92
CA ALA A 140 -4.72 4.24 -7.98
C ALA A 140 -4.74 5.74 -8.34
N VAL A 141 -3.72 6.50 -7.95
CA VAL A 141 -3.53 7.89 -8.44
C VAL A 141 -3.27 7.90 -9.94
N ALA A 142 -2.37 7.03 -10.43
CA ALA A 142 -2.01 6.95 -11.84
C ALA A 142 -3.21 6.60 -12.74
N ASP A 143 -4.07 5.69 -12.30
CA ASP A 143 -5.28 5.25 -13.02
C ASP A 143 -6.57 5.98 -12.58
N LYS A 144 -6.45 6.98 -11.70
CA LYS A 144 -7.55 7.87 -11.26
C LYS A 144 -8.74 7.12 -10.64
N PHE A 145 -8.47 6.11 -9.81
CA PHE A 145 -9.49 5.36 -9.08
C PHE A 145 -10.04 6.17 -7.88
N ASP A 146 -10.80 7.22 -8.18
CA ASP A 146 -11.28 8.21 -7.20
C ASP A 146 -11.91 7.60 -5.95
N GLN A 147 -12.85 6.67 -6.13
CA GLN A 147 -13.57 6.07 -5.01
C GLN A 147 -12.61 5.32 -4.08
N PHE A 148 -11.62 4.62 -4.65
CA PHE A 148 -10.64 3.91 -3.85
C PHE A 148 -9.74 4.87 -3.07
N LEU A 149 -9.36 6.01 -3.67
CA LEU A 149 -8.57 7.04 -2.98
C LEU A 149 -9.34 7.68 -1.82
N GLU A 150 -10.64 7.94 -2.01
CA GLU A 150 -11.53 8.45 -0.95
C GLU A 150 -11.74 7.40 0.16
N ASP A 151 -11.96 6.13 -0.21
CA ASP A 151 -12.10 5.01 0.73
C ASP A 151 -10.80 4.78 1.52
N ALA A 152 -9.62 4.92 0.88
CA ALA A 152 -8.32 4.80 1.54
C ALA A 152 -8.15 5.83 2.68
N ILE A 153 -8.62 7.07 2.45
CA ILE A 153 -8.63 8.12 3.48
C ILE A 153 -9.64 7.75 4.58
N LYS A 154 -10.85 7.33 4.22
CA LYS A 154 -11.90 6.93 5.19
C LYS A 154 -11.43 5.78 6.08
N TRP A 155 -10.75 4.80 5.49
CA TRP A 155 -10.20 3.65 6.20
C TRP A 155 -8.90 3.94 6.94
N LYS A 156 -8.39 5.19 6.89
CA LYS A 156 -7.16 5.61 7.56
C LYS A 156 -5.96 4.73 7.19
N LEU A 157 -5.84 4.39 5.91
CA LEU A 157 -4.68 3.64 5.42
C LEU A 157 -3.40 4.46 5.64
N ASP A 158 -2.26 3.79 5.82
CA ASP A 158 -0.98 4.49 5.93
C ASP A 158 -0.59 5.09 4.57
N LEU A 159 -0.59 6.42 4.51
CA LEU A 159 -0.32 7.25 3.34
C LEU A 159 1.18 7.59 3.18
N ASN A 160 1.99 7.27 4.19
CA ASN A 160 3.35 7.79 4.35
C ASN A 160 4.44 6.75 4.01
N LYS A 161 4.06 5.67 3.32
CA LYS A 161 5.04 4.71 2.80
C LYS A 161 5.90 5.38 1.72
N ILE A 162 7.21 5.23 1.87
CA ILE A 162 8.19 5.52 0.82
C ILE A 162 8.36 4.27 -0.04
N ASP A 163 8.10 4.36 -1.33
CA ASP A 163 8.40 3.24 -2.23
C ASP A 163 9.89 3.16 -2.54
N PHE A 164 10.37 1.93 -2.64
CA PHE A 164 11.79 1.66 -2.82
C PHE A 164 12.32 2.15 -4.17
N TYR A 165 11.55 2.02 -5.25
CA TYR A 165 12.04 2.25 -6.60
C TYR A 165 12.09 3.71 -7.03
N ASP A 166 11.10 4.52 -6.63
CA ASP A 166 11.07 5.96 -6.94
C ASP A 166 11.54 6.83 -5.76
N GLN A 167 11.68 6.24 -4.57
CA GLN A 167 12.08 6.95 -3.36
C GLN A 167 11.12 8.07 -2.94
N MET A 168 9.84 7.99 -3.33
CA MET A 168 8.79 8.99 -3.08
C MET A 168 7.72 8.46 -2.11
N THR A 169 7.11 9.34 -1.32
CA THR A 169 5.81 9.06 -0.67
C THR A 169 4.66 9.21 -1.67
N LEU A 170 3.42 8.92 -1.24
CA LEU A 170 2.23 9.20 -2.05
C LEU A 170 2.12 10.68 -2.42
N LEU A 171 2.43 11.58 -1.47
CA LEU A 171 2.33 13.03 -1.69
C LEU A 171 3.42 13.53 -2.64
N ASP A 172 4.66 13.06 -2.49
CA ASP A 172 5.75 13.35 -3.44
C ASP A 172 5.37 12.93 -4.87
N TYR A 173 4.75 11.75 -5.02
CA TYR A 173 4.31 11.24 -6.33
C TYR A 173 3.20 12.09 -6.95
N ILE A 174 2.19 12.48 -6.16
CA ILE A 174 1.11 13.35 -6.63
C ILE A 174 1.67 14.68 -7.14
N ASP A 175 2.60 15.30 -6.40
CA ASP A 175 3.20 16.59 -6.78
C ASP A 175 4.07 16.49 -8.02
N PHE A 176 4.81 15.39 -8.16
CA PHE A 176 5.54 15.08 -9.38
C PHE A 176 4.60 15.07 -10.60
N HIS A 177 3.44 14.40 -10.49
CA HIS A 177 2.47 14.37 -11.58
C HIS A 177 1.73 15.70 -11.76
N LEU A 178 1.43 16.43 -10.70
CA LEU A 178 0.83 17.76 -10.77
C LEU A 178 1.72 18.71 -11.58
N ALA A 179 3.01 18.78 -11.25
CA ALA A 179 3.96 19.64 -11.96
C ALA A 179 4.09 19.27 -13.45
N ARG A 180 4.11 17.98 -13.78
CA ARG A 180 4.19 17.48 -15.17
C ARG A 180 2.93 17.75 -15.99
N ASN A 181 1.79 17.92 -15.33
CA ASN A 181 0.49 18.10 -15.97
C ASN A 181 -0.01 19.55 -15.87
N LYS A 182 0.85 20.50 -15.50
CA LYS A 182 0.50 21.92 -15.43
C LYS A 182 0.00 22.44 -16.78
N GLY A 183 -1.12 23.16 -16.75
CA GLY A 183 -1.84 23.66 -17.93
C GLY A 183 -2.68 22.62 -18.66
N SER A 184 -2.69 21.35 -18.21
CA SER A 184 -3.50 20.29 -18.81
C SER A 184 -4.82 20.08 -18.08
N ALA A 185 -5.74 19.34 -18.70
CA ALA A 185 -6.99 18.93 -18.07
C ALA A 185 -6.80 18.07 -16.79
N LEU A 186 -5.62 17.48 -16.59
CA LEU A 186 -5.31 16.65 -15.42
C LEU A 186 -4.77 17.46 -14.23
N GLU A 187 -4.40 18.73 -14.40
CA GLU A 187 -3.86 19.56 -13.31
C GLU A 187 -4.83 19.64 -12.13
N SER A 188 -6.10 19.97 -12.41
CA SER A 188 -7.14 20.09 -11.38
C SER A 188 -7.38 18.78 -10.62
N LYS A 189 -7.19 17.65 -11.31
CA LYS A 189 -7.34 16.31 -10.72
C LYS A 189 -6.22 16.02 -9.72
N TYR A 190 -4.97 16.23 -10.11
CA TYR A 190 -3.84 16.02 -9.21
C TYR A 190 -3.83 17.04 -8.07
N GLN A 191 -4.27 18.29 -8.31
CA GLN A 191 -4.47 19.27 -7.25
C GLN A 191 -5.51 18.79 -6.24
N LYS A 192 -6.66 18.27 -6.69
CA LYS A 192 -7.68 17.68 -5.80
C LYS A 192 -7.07 16.55 -4.96
N TYR A 193 -6.31 15.64 -5.58
CA TYR A 193 -5.66 14.55 -4.85
C TYR A 193 -4.65 15.06 -3.82
N HIS A 194 -3.83 16.04 -4.18
CA HIS A 194 -2.90 16.68 -3.26
C HIS A 194 -3.62 17.20 -2.01
N ASP A 195 -4.65 18.03 -2.21
CA ASP A 195 -5.37 18.69 -1.13
C ASP A 195 -6.03 17.65 -0.20
N MET A 196 -6.67 16.63 -0.78
CA MET A 196 -7.31 15.55 -0.04
C MET A 196 -6.32 14.75 0.82
N PHE A 197 -5.22 14.28 0.22
CA PHE A 197 -4.26 13.45 0.94
C PHE A 197 -3.46 14.26 1.95
N ARG A 198 -3.09 15.50 1.64
CA ARG A 198 -2.44 16.38 2.60
C ARG A 198 -3.31 16.65 3.82
N LYS A 199 -4.60 16.94 3.60
CA LYS A 199 -5.59 17.10 4.68
C LYS A 199 -5.77 15.81 5.51
N ALA A 200 -5.65 14.65 4.87
CA ALA A 200 -5.71 13.34 5.53
C ALA A 200 -4.42 12.96 6.28
N GLY A 201 -3.38 13.80 6.27
CA GLY A 201 -2.13 13.57 7.00
C GLY A 201 -1.03 12.89 6.18
N ALA A 202 -1.17 12.84 4.85
CA ALA A 202 -0.05 12.48 3.99
C ALA A 202 1.08 13.51 4.09
N LYS A 203 2.30 13.01 4.09
CA LYS A 203 3.53 13.77 4.27
C LYS A 203 4.48 13.53 3.12
N TYR A 204 5.31 14.53 2.84
CA TYR A 204 6.47 14.37 1.97
C TYR A 204 7.52 13.54 2.66
N LYS A 205 8.39 12.88 1.90
CA LYS A 205 9.53 12.13 2.46
C LYS A 205 10.38 12.95 3.43
N LYS A 206 10.57 14.24 3.17
CA LYS A 206 11.37 15.16 4.00
C LYS A 206 10.74 15.48 5.37
N GLU A 207 9.49 15.09 5.59
CA GLU A 207 8.73 15.35 6.82
C GLU A 207 8.56 14.10 7.71
N LEU A 208 9.15 12.97 7.28
CA LEU A 208 9.09 11.68 7.95
C LEU A 208 10.32 11.40 8.81
#